data_AF-G9L521-F1
#
_entry.id   AF-G9L521-F1
#
_cell.length_a   1.000
_cell.length_b   1.000
_cell.length_c   1.000
_cell.angle_alpha   90.00
_cell.angle_beta   90.00
_cell.angle_gamma   90.00
#
_symmetry.space_group_name_H-M   'P 1'
#
loop_
_entity.id
_entity.type
_entity.pdbx_description
1 polymer ?
#
loop_
_entity_poly.entity_id
_entity_poly.type
_entity_poly.pdbx_seq_one_letter_code
_entity_poly.pdbx_strand_id
1 'polypeptide(L)'
;YLIDGISYLLQMLNYRCPVQLNEGVSFQDLDTAKLLSEGIFSDIHLLAMMYSGEMCYWGLKHCADQQPENHEVDSGVSGASYTTQKEPLDFREVGEKILKKYVFVCEGPLKEQEWNTTNAKQILNFFQHHT
;
A
#
# COMPACT_ATOMS: atom_id res chain seq x y z
N TYR A 1 9.97 11.25 5.34
CA TYR A 1 8.86 10.72 6.16
C TYR A 1 7.75 10.06 5.34
N LEU A 2 7.12 10.72 4.36
CA LEU A 2 6.03 10.11 3.58
C LEU A 2 6.48 8.85 2.82
N ILE A 3 7.55 8.96 2.02
CA ILE A 3 8.13 7.86 1.24
C ILE A 3 8.58 6.72 2.15
N ASP A 4 9.18 7.04 3.30
CA ASP A 4 9.63 6.06 4.29
C ASP A 4 8.44 5.30 4.88
N GLY A 5 7.38 6.01 5.27
CA GLY A 5 6.17 5.41 5.83
C GLY A 5 5.49 4.46 4.84
N ILE A 6 5.34 4.87 3.57
CA ILE A 6 4.84 3.97 2.51
C ILE A 6 5.76 2.75 2.36
N SER A 7 7.08 2.97 2.35
CA SER A 7 8.05 1.87 2.25
C SER A 7 7.93 0.87 3.39
N TYR A 8 7.71 1.32 4.64
CA TYR A 8 7.54 0.43 5.78
C TYR A 8 6.21 -0.34 5.74
N LEU A 9 5.11 0.30 5.30
CA LEU A 9 3.83 -0.39 5.13
C LEU A 9 3.91 -1.46 4.05
N LEU A 10 4.55 -1.15 2.91
CA LEU A 10 4.79 -2.13 1.86
C LEU A 10 5.68 -3.28 2.34
N GLN A 11 6.71 -3.01 3.13
CA GLN A 11 7.52 -4.06 3.75
C GLN A 11 6.67 -4.95 4.67
N MET A 12 5.83 -4.36 5.51
CA MET A 12 4.94 -5.10 6.41
C MET A 12 3.99 -6.01 5.62
N LEU A 13 3.36 -5.50 4.57
CA LEU A 13 2.44 -6.25 3.71
C LEU A 13 3.12 -7.40 2.96
N ASN A 14 4.41 -7.27 2.62
CA ASN A 14 5.18 -8.28 1.90
C ASN A 14 6.02 -9.19 2.80
N TYR A 15 6.04 -8.95 4.12
CA TYR A 15 6.87 -9.73 5.05
C TYR A 15 6.39 -11.17 5.20
N ARG A 16 5.08 -11.39 5.04
CA ARG A 16 4.47 -12.71 5.17
C ARG A 16 4.43 -13.41 3.81
N CYS A 17 4.92 -14.65 3.78
CA CYS A 17 4.81 -15.51 2.61
C CYS A 17 3.35 -15.98 2.50
N PRO A 18 2.67 -15.81 1.34
CA PRO A 18 1.36 -16.40 1.11
C PRO A 18 1.39 -17.89 1.35
N VAL A 19 0.33 -18.44 1.94
CA VAL A 19 0.24 -19.87 2.19
C VAL A 19 0.12 -20.59 0.84
N GLN A 20 1.06 -21.48 0.53
CA GLN A 20 0.91 -22.39 -0.61
C GLN A 20 -0.23 -23.35 -0.29
N LEU A 21 -1.34 -23.20 -1.01
CA LEU A 21 -2.51 -24.08 -0.90
C LEU A 21 -2.20 -25.43 -1.57
N ASN A 22 -1.27 -26.21 -1.04
CA ASN A 22 -1.01 -27.57 -1.50
C ASN A 22 -2.12 -28.52 -1.00
N GLU A 23 -2.35 -29.62 -1.74
CA GLU A 23 -3.48 -30.57 -1.65
C GLU A 23 -3.72 -31.26 -0.29
N GLY A 24 -2.90 -30.99 0.73
CA GLY A 24 -3.02 -31.57 2.08
C GLY A 24 -3.77 -30.71 3.11
N VAL A 25 -4.13 -29.47 2.78
CA VAL A 25 -4.82 -28.56 3.72
C VAL A 25 -6.30 -28.45 3.35
N SER A 26 -7.17 -28.99 4.21
CA SER A 26 -8.62 -28.83 4.07
C SER A 26 -9.04 -27.48 4.65
N PHE A 27 -9.39 -26.54 3.79
CA PHE A 27 -10.04 -25.30 4.21
C PHE A 27 -11.55 -25.53 4.32
N GLN A 28 -12.11 -25.22 5.49
CA GLN A 28 -13.56 -25.27 5.69
C GLN A 28 -14.26 -24.04 5.07
N ASP A 29 -13.51 -22.95 4.94
CA ASP A 29 -13.97 -21.69 4.37
C ASP A 29 -13.06 -21.25 3.22
N LEU A 30 -13.67 -21.11 2.04
CA LEU A 30 -12.99 -20.71 0.80
C LEU A 30 -12.52 -19.24 0.87
N ASP A 31 -13.26 -18.38 1.57
CA ASP A 31 -12.92 -16.96 1.68
C ASP A 31 -11.68 -16.78 2.56
N THR A 32 -11.59 -17.50 3.67
CA THR A 32 -10.36 -17.59 4.48
C THR A 32 -9.18 -18.14 3.66
N ALA A 33 -9.36 -19.21 2.89
CA ALA A 33 -8.30 -19.74 2.04
C ALA A 33 -7.78 -18.70 1.04
N LYS A 34 -8.70 -17.94 0.44
CA LYS A 34 -8.39 -16.87 -0.51
C LYS A 34 -7.62 -15.73 0.16
N LEU A 35 -8.02 -15.29 1.36
CA LEU A 35 -7.28 -14.29 2.14
C LEU A 35 -5.84 -14.73 2.44
N LEU A 36 -5.66 -15.97 2.88
CA LEU A 36 -4.33 -16.53 3.18
C LEU A 36 -3.45 -16.65 1.93
N SER A 37 -4.03 -17.00 0.78
CA SER A 37 -3.33 -17.03 -0.51
C SER A 37 -2.96 -15.63 -1.02
N GLU A 38 -3.67 -14.60 -0.58
CA GLU A 38 -3.35 -13.19 -0.83
C GLU A 38 -2.39 -12.61 0.20
N GLY A 39 -1.97 -13.39 1.20
CA GLY A 39 -1.10 -12.94 2.29
C GLY A 39 -1.79 -12.04 3.32
N ILE A 40 -3.11 -12.17 3.49
CA ILE A 40 -3.94 -11.34 4.38
C ILE A 40 -4.33 -12.19 5.58
N PHE A 41 -3.78 -11.84 6.74
CA PHE A 41 -3.93 -12.64 7.97
C PHE A 41 -4.70 -11.91 9.08
N SER A 42 -4.97 -10.61 8.90
CA SER A 42 -5.60 -9.78 9.91
C SER A 42 -6.00 -8.42 9.35
N ASP A 43 -6.89 -7.73 10.07
CA ASP A 43 -7.36 -6.37 9.78
C ASP A 43 -6.22 -5.36 9.62
N ILE A 44 -5.07 -5.58 10.27
CA ILE A 44 -3.88 -4.73 10.13
C ILE A 44 -3.42 -4.65 8.67
N HIS A 45 -3.57 -5.73 7.89
CA HIS A 45 -3.21 -5.71 6.47
C HIS A 45 -4.17 -4.80 5.69
N LEU A 46 -5.46 -4.83 5.98
CA LEU A 46 -6.47 -3.99 5.31
C LEU A 46 -6.26 -2.51 5.65
N LEU A 47 -6.05 -2.21 6.94
CA LEU A 47 -5.73 -0.86 7.41
C LEU A 47 -4.44 -0.34 6.76
N ALA A 48 -3.40 -1.17 6.66
CA ALA A 48 -2.16 -0.78 6.02
C ALA A 48 -2.32 -0.58 4.51
N MET A 49 -3.12 -1.39 3.82
CA MET A 49 -3.41 -1.16 2.40
C MET A 49 -4.12 0.17 2.18
N MET A 50 -5.16 0.46 2.97
CA MET A 50 -5.90 1.71 2.88
C MET A 50 -5.00 2.92 3.21
N TYR A 51 -4.28 2.87 4.33
CA TYR A 51 -3.39 3.95 4.76
C TYR A 51 -2.26 4.19 3.76
N SER A 52 -1.69 3.14 3.16
CA SER A 52 -0.70 3.27 2.08
C SER A 52 -1.28 4.01 0.88
N GLY A 53 -2.53 3.72 0.50
CA GLY A 53 -3.22 4.40 -0.58
C GLY A 53 -3.49 5.88 -0.29
N GLU A 54 -3.89 6.22 0.93
CA GLU A 54 -4.06 7.62 1.36
C GLU A 54 -2.75 8.40 1.37
N MET A 55 -1.66 7.78 1.84
CA MET A 55 -0.34 8.39 1.79
C MET A 55 0.12 8.64 0.34
N CYS A 56 -0.16 7.71 -0.57
CA CYS A 56 0.10 7.89 -2.00
C CYS A 56 -0.74 9.03 -2.60
N TYR A 57 -2.01 9.12 -2.22
CA TYR A 57 -2.89 10.23 -2.58
C TYR A 57 -2.34 11.58 -2.11
N TRP A 58 -1.91 11.69 -0.86
CA TRP A 58 -1.29 12.91 -0.34
C TRP A 58 0.02 13.23 -1.05
N GLY A 59 0.84 12.22 -1.35
CA GLY A 59 2.07 12.38 -2.12
C GLY A 59 1.80 13.02 -3.47
N LEU A 60 0.85 12.50 -4.25
CA LEU A 60 0.51 13.10 -5.54
C LEU A 60 -0.14 14.47 -5.42
N LYS A 61 -1.05 14.66 -4.46
CA LYS A 61 -1.80 15.90 -4.32
C LYS A 61 -0.95 17.07 -3.84
N HIS A 62 0.08 16.83 -3.03
CA HIS A 62 0.83 17.88 -2.33
C HIS A 62 2.32 17.92 -2.66
N CYS A 63 2.93 16.84 -3.16
CA CYS A 63 4.34 16.88 -3.59
C CYS A 63 4.51 17.30 -5.06
N ALA A 64 3.44 17.33 -5.87
CA ALA A 64 3.51 17.90 -7.23
C ALA A 64 3.78 19.42 -7.23
N ASP A 65 3.41 20.11 -6.15
CA ASP A 65 3.63 21.56 -5.97
C ASP A 65 5.03 21.90 -5.40
N GLN A 66 5.79 20.90 -4.95
CA GLN A 66 7.14 21.09 -4.43
C GLN A 66 8.16 20.80 -5.53
N GLN A 67 8.30 21.73 -6.48
CA GLN A 67 9.56 21.82 -7.22
C GLN A 67 10.70 22.04 -6.19
N PRO A 68 11.88 21.46 -6.38
CA PRO A 68 12.98 21.67 -5.45
C PRO A 68 13.40 23.14 -5.55
N GLU A 69 13.13 23.92 -4.50
CA GLU A 69 13.89 25.15 -4.29
C GLU A 69 15.37 24.75 -4.23
N ASN A 70 16.15 25.36 -5.12
CA ASN A 70 17.60 25.25 -5.13
C ASN A 70 18.14 25.54 -3.72
N HIS A 71 18.51 24.51 -2.98
CA HIS A 71 19.29 24.67 -1.76
C HIS A 71 20.63 23.96 -1.93
N GLU A 72 21.60 24.82 -2.24
CA GLU A 72 23.02 24.57 -2.15
C GLU A 72 23.39 23.99 -0.78
N VAL A 73 24.26 22.99 -0.82
CA VAL A 73 25.25 22.55 0.18
C VAL A 73 25.11 23.18 1.58
N ASP A 74 24.70 22.38 2.56
CA ASP A 74 25.38 22.43 3.86
C ASP A 74 25.61 21.03 4.45
N SER A 75 26.82 20.87 4.94
CA SER A 75 27.46 19.64 5.35
C SER A 75 27.30 19.48 6.86
N GLY A 76 26.55 18.46 7.32
CA GLY A 76 26.45 18.25 8.77
C GLY A 76 25.71 16.99 9.24
N VAL A 77 26.50 16.00 9.69
CA VAL A 77 26.19 15.00 10.73
C VAL A 77 25.23 13.85 10.38
N SER A 78 25.86 12.76 9.90
CA SER A 78 25.71 11.36 10.29
C SER A 78 24.42 10.91 11.02
N GLY A 79 23.55 10.26 10.27
CA GLY A 79 22.53 9.34 10.76
C GLY A 79 22.06 8.41 9.64
N ALA A 80 22.83 7.35 9.37
CA ALA A 80 22.48 6.19 8.53
C ALA A 80 21.71 6.50 7.22
N SER A 81 22.35 7.23 6.29
CA SER A 81 21.88 7.24 4.91
C SER A 81 22.33 5.94 4.23
N TYR A 82 21.42 4.97 4.17
CA TYR A 82 21.51 3.89 3.18
C TYR A 82 21.21 4.52 1.82
N THR A 83 22.25 5.02 1.16
CA THR A 83 22.23 5.37 -0.26
C THR A 83 22.17 4.09 -1.09
N THR A 84 21.04 3.37 -1.02
CA THR A 84 20.65 2.49 -2.11
C THR A 84 19.92 3.39 -3.10
N GLN A 85 20.40 3.45 -4.34
CA GLN A 85 19.68 4.02 -5.49
C GLN A 85 18.33 3.31 -5.62
N LYS A 86 17.36 3.68 -4.79
CA LYS A 86 16.00 3.16 -4.82
C LYS A 86 15.30 4.03 -5.84
N GLU A 87 14.78 3.42 -6.90
CA GLU A 87 13.92 4.12 -7.85
C GLU A 87 12.89 4.96 -7.06
N PRO A 88 12.67 6.21 -7.48
CA PRO A 88 11.71 7.07 -6.80
C PRO A 88 10.36 6.36 -6.76
N LEU A 89 9.75 6.31 -5.57
CA LEU A 89 8.48 5.64 -5.38
C LEU A 89 7.42 6.31 -6.24
N ASP A 90 6.86 5.56 -7.21
CA ASP A 90 5.72 6.02 -7.98
C ASP A 90 4.46 5.92 -7.11
N PHE A 91 4.07 7.06 -6.53
CA PHE A 91 2.88 7.16 -5.69
C PHE A 91 1.62 6.68 -6.42
N ARG A 92 1.49 6.93 -7.72
CA ARG A 92 0.31 6.51 -8.47
C ARG A 92 0.28 5.00 -8.60
N GLU A 93 1.35 4.41 -9.13
CA GLU A 93 1.42 2.98 -9.37
C GLU A 93 1.21 2.19 -8.06
N VAL A 94 1.93 2.59 -7.01
CA VAL A 94 1.83 1.96 -5.68
C VAL A 94 0.43 2.12 -5.11
N GLY A 95 -0.11 3.34 -5.13
CA GLY A 95 -1.43 3.66 -4.60
C GLY A 95 -2.55 2.93 -5.33
N GLU A 96 -2.49 2.85 -6.66
CA GLU A 96 -3.47 2.12 -7.45
C GLU A 96 -3.44 0.63 -7.14
N LYS A 97 -2.25 0.03 -7.15
CA LYS A 97 -2.08 -1.41 -6.93
C LYS A 97 -2.62 -1.80 -5.56
N ILE A 98 -2.28 -1.04 -4.51
CA ILE A 98 -2.66 -1.37 -3.14
C ILE A 98 -4.16 -1.19 -2.90
N LEU A 99 -4.76 -0.11 -3.43
CA LEU A 99 -6.18 0.16 -3.24
C LEU A 99 -7.07 -0.75 -4.07
N LYS A 100 -6.65 -1.15 -5.28
CA LYS A 100 -7.34 -2.20 -6.06
C LYS A 100 -7.38 -3.51 -5.27
N LYS A 101 -6.28 -3.89 -4.62
CA LYS A 101 -6.23 -5.07 -3.74
C LYS A 101 -7.15 -4.92 -2.53
N TYR A 102 -7.14 -3.78 -1.85
CA TYR A 102 -8.05 -3.49 -0.74
C TYR A 102 -9.51 -3.66 -1.14
N VAL A 103 -9.95 -3.01 -2.23
CA VAL A 103 -11.33 -3.10 -2.72
C VAL A 103 -11.72 -4.54 -3.09
N PHE A 104 -10.84 -5.25 -3.81
CA PHE A 104 -11.07 -6.65 -4.18
C PHE A 104 -11.30 -7.55 -2.96
N VAL A 105 -10.53 -7.34 -1.90
CA VAL A 105 -10.61 -8.15 -0.68
C VAL A 105 -11.87 -7.79 0.13
N CYS A 106 -12.13 -6.50 0.33
CA CYS A 106 -13.26 -6.02 1.10
C CYS A 106 -14.61 -6.38 0.46
N GLU A 107 -14.74 -6.29 -0.86
CA GLU A 107 -15.99 -6.59 -1.57
C GLU A 107 -16.10 -8.05 -2.02
N GLY A 108 -15.04 -8.82 -1.85
CA GLY A 108 -15.00 -10.25 -2.14
C GLY A 108 -15.02 -11.08 -0.85
N PRO A 109 -13.89 -11.68 -0.44
CA PRO A 109 -13.82 -12.54 0.73
C PRO A 109 -14.34 -11.94 2.03
N LEU A 110 -14.33 -10.61 2.18
CA LEU A 110 -14.75 -9.92 3.40
C LEU A 110 -16.06 -9.14 3.25
N LYS A 111 -16.88 -9.43 2.24
CA LYS A 111 -18.13 -8.70 1.98
C LYS A 111 -19.08 -8.66 3.19
N GLU A 112 -19.07 -9.70 4.01
CA GLU A 112 -19.93 -9.83 5.20
C GLU A 112 -19.40 -9.07 6.42
N GLN A 113 -18.16 -8.55 6.35
CA GLN A 113 -17.52 -7.76 7.41
C GLN A 113 -17.71 -6.24 7.22
N GLU A 114 -18.47 -5.82 6.20
CA GLU A 114 -18.90 -4.43 5.97
C GLU A 114 -17.76 -3.39 5.93
N TRP A 115 -16.58 -3.77 5.45
CA TRP A 115 -15.46 -2.83 5.25
C TRP A 115 -15.84 -1.72 4.26
N ASN A 116 -15.62 -0.47 4.64
CA ASN A 116 -15.94 0.67 3.79
C ASN A 116 -14.89 0.86 2.68
N THR A 117 -15.33 0.79 1.43
CA THR A 117 -14.50 0.98 0.22
C THR A 117 -14.70 2.33 -0.47
N THR A 118 -15.59 3.18 0.04
CA THR A 118 -15.97 4.47 -0.57
C THR A 118 -14.75 5.35 -0.79
N ASN A 119 -13.94 5.56 0.25
CA ASN A 119 -12.77 6.42 0.17
C ASN A 119 -11.69 5.81 -0.76
N ALA A 120 -11.45 4.50 -0.70
CA ALA A 120 -10.53 3.82 -1.61
C ALA A 120 -10.92 4.02 -3.08
N LYS A 121 -12.20 3.90 -3.41
CA LYS A 121 -12.73 4.13 -4.76
C LYS A 121 -12.61 5.59 -5.20
N GLN A 122 -12.81 6.55 -4.30
CA GLN A 122 -12.61 7.98 -4.58
C GLN A 122 -11.13 8.28 -4.90
N ILE A 123 -10.20 7.71 -4.14
CA ILE A 123 -8.76 7.88 -4.38
C ILE A 123 -8.35 7.19 -5.69
N LEU A 124 -8.84 5.98 -5.98
CA LEU A 124 -8.59 5.31 -7.25
C LEU A 124 -9.08 6.14 -8.44
N ASN A 125 -10.24 6.77 -8.32
CA ASN A 125 -10.75 7.69 -9.34
C ASN A 125 -9.79 8.88 -9.53
N PHE A 126 -9.30 9.48 -8.43
CA PHE A 126 -8.29 10.54 -8.51
C PHE A 126 -7.04 10.12 -9.28
N PHE A 127 -6.50 8.92 -9.02
CA PHE A 127 -5.32 8.39 -9.74
C PHE A 127 -5.55 8.20 -11.25
N GLN A 128 -6.79 7.96 -11.67
CA GLN A 128 -7.11 7.80 -13.09
C GLN A 128 -7.23 9.13 -13.85
N HIS A 129 -7.60 10.23 -13.18
CA HIS A 129 -8.01 11.47 -13.86
C HIS A 129 -7.04 12.65 -13.71
N HIS A 130 -6.14 12.64 -12.72
CA HIS A 130 -5.09 13.65 -12.61
C HIS A 130 -3.80 13.14 -13.23
N THR A 131 -3.19 13.88 -14.15
CA THR A 131 -1.89 13.60 -14.80
C THR A 131 -0.96 14.78 -14.61
#